data_AF-A0A2R6C7S1-F1
#
_entry.id   AF-A0A2R6C7S1-F1
#
_cell.length_a   1.000
_cell.length_b   1.000
_cell.length_c   1.000
_cell.angle_alpha   90.00
_cell.angle_beta   90.00
_cell.angle_gamma   90.00
#
_symmetry.space_group_name_H-M   'P 1'
#
loop_
_entity.id
_entity.type
_entity.pdbx_description
1 polymer ?
#
loop_
_entity_poly.entity_id
_entity_poly.type
_entity_poly.pdbx_seq_one_letter_code
_entity_poly.pdbx_strand_id
1 'polypeptide(L)'
;MVFINGHGGNAESLNQVAIELRRRHRVLSAIIQWWDIVPEVDGYPSEQHGGYAETAFIANLRPLLVKRDRANIAMAKNISGELVVAGITNLYFRGARIGTFLRTSDVSEVGSMVEQPDARPIDYAQATPEVGRRIMDKAVQIVVDFIVEFEKIQL
;
A
#
# COMPACT_ATOMS: atom_id res chain seq x y z
N MET A 1 -3.47 18.81 9.95
CA MET A 1 -2.85 17.56 10.42
C MET A 1 -2.55 16.67 9.21
N VAL A 2 -1.43 15.97 9.20
CA VAL A 2 -1.06 15.04 8.11
C VAL A 2 -0.88 13.65 8.69
N PHE A 3 -1.57 12.67 8.12
CA PHE A 3 -1.41 11.25 8.43
C PHE A 3 -0.63 10.59 7.28
N ILE A 4 0.50 9.95 7.59
CA ILE A 4 1.18 9.06 6.65
C ILE A 4 0.80 7.63 7.01
N ASN A 5 0.11 6.96 6.10
CA ASN A 5 -0.41 5.61 6.34
C ASN A 5 0.44 4.56 5.62
N GLY A 6 0.76 3.50 6.37
CA GLY A 6 1.53 2.35 5.89
C GLY A 6 0.70 1.07 5.76
N HIS A 7 -0.60 1.11 6.03
CA HIS A 7 -1.43 -0.10 6.03
C HIS A 7 -2.84 0.15 5.49
N GLY A 8 -3.21 -0.53 4.40
CA GLY A 8 -4.48 -0.31 3.70
C GLY A 8 -5.71 -0.46 4.59
N GLY A 9 -5.70 -1.38 5.56
CA GLY A 9 -6.80 -1.59 6.51
C GLY A 9 -7.14 -0.38 7.39
N ASN A 10 -6.25 0.62 7.48
CA ASN A 10 -6.51 1.86 8.23
C ASN A 10 -7.29 2.91 7.41
N ALA A 11 -7.42 2.75 6.09
CA ALA A 11 -7.91 3.82 5.20
C ALA A 11 -9.29 4.34 5.59
N GLU A 12 -10.30 3.46 5.71
CA GLU A 12 -11.65 3.84 6.16
C GLU A 12 -11.63 4.53 7.53
N SER A 13 -10.87 4.00 8.50
CA SER A 13 -10.80 4.56 9.85
C SER A 13 -10.18 5.96 9.85
N LEU A 14 -9.09 6.16 9.10
CA LEU A 14 -8.45 7.46 8.94
C LEU A 14 -9.38 8.47 8.26
N ASN A 15 -10.14 8.04 7.24
CA ASN A 15 -11.14 8.89 6.58
C ASN A 15 -12.21 9.36 7.57
N GLN A 16 -12.73 8.46 8.42
CA GLN A 16 -13.69 8.83 9.47
C GLN A 16 -13.08 9.82 10.47
N VAL A 17 -11.83 9.59 10.90
CA VAL A 17 -11.12 10.51 11.81
C VAL A 17 -10.95 11.89 11.17
N ALA A 18 -10.56 11.97 9.90
CA ALA A 18 -10.39 13.25 9.19
C ALA A 18 -11.71 14.02 9.08
N ILE A 19 -12.83 13.34 8.78
CA ILE A 19 -14.17 13.93 8.75
C ILE A 19 -14.54 14.49 10.14
N GLU A 20 -14.33 13.71 11.19
CA GLU A 20 -14.68 14.11 12.56
C GLU A 20 -13.83 15.27 13.06
N LEU A 21 -12.54 15.31 12.71
CA LEU A 21 -11.65 16.43 13.00
C LEU A 21 -12.11 17.72 12.34
N ARG A 22 -12.51 17.65 11.05
CA ARG A 22 -13.03 18.84 10.35
C ARG A 22 -14.37 19.27 10.97
N ARG A 23 -15.26 18.34 11.26
CA ARG A 23 -16.62 18.61 11.77
C ARG A 23 -16.61 19.17 13.20
N ARG A 24 -15.82 18.59 14.10
CA ARG A 24 -15.85 18.92 15.54
C ARG A 24 -14.80 19.94 15.95
N HIS A 25 -13.65 19.97 15.27
CA HIS A 25 -12.49 20.74 15.70
C HIS A 25 -12.00 21.74 14.64
N ARG A 26 -12.67 21.81 13.47
CA ARG A 26 -12.27 22.63 12.32
C ARG A 26 -10.85 22.33 11.79
N VAL A 27 -10.27 21.21 12.18
CA VAL A 27 -8.93 20.80 11.76
C VAL A 27 -9.01 20.17 10.38
N LEU A 28 -8.37 20.79 9.38
CA LEU A 28 -8.15 20.14 8.09
C LEU A 28 -7.10 19.04 8.25
N SER A 29 -7.43 17.85 7.74
CA SER A 29 -6.55 16.70 7.78
C SER A 29 -6.28 16.19 6.36
N ALA A 30 -5.04 15.80 6.10
CA ALA A 30 -4.63 15.08 4.90
C ALA A 30 -4.21 13.66 5.27
N ILE A 31 -4.54 12.69 4.42
CA ILE A 31 -4.14 11.29 4.58
C ILE A 31 -3.35 10.92 3.33
N ILE A 32 -2.12 10.47 3.53
CA ILE A 32 -1.22 10.07 2.46
C ILE A 32 -1.00 8.58 2.60
N GLN A 33 -1.44 7.82 1.60
CA GLN A 33 -0.97 6.45 1.39
C GLN A 33 0.38 6.53 0.69
N TRP A 34 1.43 5.92 1.24
CA TRP A 34 2.75 6.04 0.61
C TRP A 34 2.78 5.41 -0.79
N TRP A 35 1.97 4.37 -1.02
CA TRP A 35 1.85 3.74 -2.33
C TRP A 35 1.12 4.63 -3.34
N ASP A 36 0.23 5.53 -2.95
CA ASP A 36 -0.42 6.44 -3.92
C ASP A 36 0.56 7.49 -4.47
N ILE A 37 1.50 7.96 -3.63
CA ILE A 37 2.51 8.95 -4.04
C ILE A 37 3.70 8.30 -4.76
N VAL A 38 3.91 7.00 -4.57
CA VAL A 38 4.85 6.19 -5.35
C VAL A 38 4.10 4.97 -5.89
N PRO A 39 3.26 5.11 -6.93
CA PRO A 39 2.33 4.06 -7.36
C PRO A 39 3.00 2.84 -7.99
N GLU A 40 4.18 3.04 -8.56
CA GLU A 40 4.93 2.01 -9.27
C GLU A 40 6.42 2.10 -8.97
N VAL A 41 7.07 0.93 -8.87
CA VAL A 41 8.51 0.76 -8.75
C VAL A 41 8.96 -0.33 -9.71
N ASP A 42 9.86 0.02 -10.63
CA ASP A 42 10.45 -0.92 -11.60
C ASP A 42 9.40 -1.70 -12.43
N GLY A 43 8.29 -1.04 -12.80
CA GLY A 43 7.21 -1.66 -13.58
C GLY A 43 6.19 -2.43 -12.74
N TYR A 44 6.28 -2.38 -11.42
CA TYR A 44 5.40 -3.10 -10.50
C TYR A 44 4.60 -2.17 -9.59
N PRO A 45 3.32 -2.48 -9.31
CA PRO A 45 2.53 -1.74 -8.34
C PRO A 45 3.19 -1.75 -6.95
N SER A 46 3.20 -0.59 -6.30
CA SER A 46 3.68 -0.48 -4.92
C SER A 46 2.71 -1.03 -3.89
N GLU A 47 1.41 -0.97 -4.15
CA GLU A 47 0.36 -1.49 -3.27
C GLU A 47 0.36 -3.03 -3.32
N GLN A 48 0.96 -3.63 -2.29
CA GLN A 48 1.10 -5.07 -2.12
C GLN A 48 1.14 -5.38 -0.62
N HIS A 49 0.94 -6.65 -0.26
CA HIS A 49 1.07 -7.13 1.11
C HIS A 49 2.30 -8.01 1.26
N GLY A 50 3.29 -7.58 2.05
CA GLY A 50 4.60 -8.23 2.13
C GLY A 50 5.33 -8.27 0.79
N GLY A 51 5.02 -7.32 -0.09
CA GLY A 51 5.41 -7.33 -1.49
C GLY A 51 6.80 -6.77 -1.77
N TYR A 52 7.08 -6.52 -3.04
CA TYR A 52 8.36 -6.04 -3.54
C TYR A 52 8.78 -4.70 -2.92
N ALA A 53 7.92 -3.68 -3.01
CA ALA A 53 8.22 -2.33 -2.52
C ALA A 53 8.36 -2.29 -0.98
N GLU A 54 7.46 -2.96 -0.25
CA GLU A 54 7.54 -3.08 1.22
C GLU A 54 8.80 -3.82 1.66
N THR A 55 9.13 -4.93 1.00
CA THR A 55 10.36 -5.69 1.27
C THR A 55 11.59 -4.84 1.01
N ALA A 56 11.60 -4.04 -0.07
CA ALA A 56 12.70 -3.15 -0.40
C ALA A 56 12.88 -2.06 0.68
N PHE A 57 11.79 -1.48 1.20
CA PHE A 57 11.87 -0.53 2.31
C PHE A 57 12.53 -1.12 3.54
N ILE A 58 12.08 -2.31 3.98
CA ILE A 58 12.65 -2.95 5.16
C ILE A 58 14.10 -3.40 4.87
N ALA A 59 14.42 -3.80 3.64
CA ALA A 59 15.79 -4.11 3.24
C ALA A 59 16.72 -2.90 3.36
N ASN A 60 16.24 -1.69 3.03
CA ASN A 60 17.00 -0.45 3.21
C ASN A 60 17.14 -0.05 4.69
N LEU A 61 16.05 -0.10 5.45
CA LEU A 61 16.01 0.43 6.82
C LEU A 61 16.55 -0.54 7.86
N ARG A 62 16.24 -1.83 7.73
CA ARG A 62 16.51 -2.90 8.70
C ARG A 62 16.83 -4.21 7.97
N PRO A 63 17.92 -4.29 7.18
CA PRO A 63 18.22 -5.41 6.28
C PRO A 63 18.21 -6.78 6.96
N LEU A 64 18.62 -6.86 8.23
CA LEU A 64 18.67 -8.12 8.98
C LEU A 64 17.29 -8.73 9.30
N LEU A 65 16.21 -7.94 9.20
CA LEU A 65 14.83 -8.39 9.39
C LEU A 65 14.26 -9.06 8.14
N VAL A 66 14.85 -8.83 6.96
CA VAL A 66 14.41 -9.47 5.71
C VAL A 66 15.10 -10.82 5.56
N LYS A 67 14.33 -11.91 5.66
CA LYS A 67 14.80 -13.28 5.45
C LYS A 67 14.52 -13.70 4.00
N ARG A 68 15.42 -13.33 3.09
CA ARG A 68 15.26 -13.56 1.64
C ARG A 68 15.09 -15.03 1.28
N ASP A 69 15.75 -15.92 2.02
CA ASP A 69 15.62 -17.38 1.93
C ASP A 69 14.23 -17.91 2.28
N ARG A 70 13.38 -17.09 2.90
CA ARG A 70 11.99 -17.41 3.27
C ARG A 70 10.96 -16.64 2.45
N ALA A 71 11.39 -15.83 1.49
CA ALA A 71 10.49 -15.07 0.65
C ALA A 71 9.67 -16.04 -0.23
N ASN A 72 8.35 -15.90 -0.19
CA ASN A 72 7.44 -16.64 -1.07
C ASN A 72 6.59 -15.65 -1.85
N ILE A 73 6.57 -15.83 -3.17
CA ILE A 73 5.87 -14.97 -4.11
C ILE A 73 4.50 -15.61 -4.34
N ALA A 74 3.51 -15.17 -3.58
CA ALA A 74 2.15 -15.66 -3.73
C ALA A 74 1.26 -14.63 -4.43
N MET A 75 0.48 -15.12 -5.38
CA MET A 75 -0.63 -14.37 -5.95
C MET A 75 -1.86 -14.54 -5.07
N ALA A 76 -2.70 -13.51 -4.98
CA ALA A 76 -3.98 -13.63 -4.32
C ALA A 76 -4.83 -14.69 -5.02
N LYS A 77 -5.41 -15.60 -4.23
CA LYS A 77 -6.38 -16.59 -4.70
C LYS A 77 -7.71 -15.90 -4.97
N ASN A 78 -8.26 -16.12 -6.16
CA ASN A 78 -9.62 -15.69 -6.49
C ASN A 78 -10.67 -16.49 -5.70
N ILE A 79 -11.76 -15.83 -5.33
CA ILE A 79 -12.87 -16.46 -4.60
C ILE A 79 -13.58 -17.47 -5.51
N SER A 80 -13.74 -17.14 -6.79
CA SER A 80 -14.26 -18.02 -7.84
C SER A 80 -13.72 -17.57 -9.21
N GLY A 81 -14.06 -18.29 -10.29
CA GLY A 81 -13.68 -17.88 -11.64
C GLY A 81 -14.24 -16.51 -12.07
N GLU A 82 -15.38 -16.09 -11.50
CA GLU A 82 -16.02 -14.80 -11.82
C GLU A 82 -15.70 -13.70 -10.80
N LEU A 83 -15.26 -14.09 -9.59
CA LEU A 83 -14.94 -13.19 -8.48
C LEU A 83 -13.42 -13.09 -8.32
N VAL A 84 -12.83 -12.17 -9.09
CA VAL A 84 -11.38 -11.98 -9.19
C VAL A 84 -10.92 -11.00 -8.12
N VAL A 85 -10.04 -11.43 -7.22
CA VAL A 85 -9.57 -10.59 -6.12
C VAL A 85 -8.63 -9.52 -6.65
N ALA A 86 -8.88 -8.28 -6.24
CA ALA A 86 -8.00 -7.14 -6.50
C ALA A 86 -7.31 -6.65 -5.22
N GLY A 87 -7.84 -6.96 -4.05
CA GLY A 87 -7.25 -6.69 -2.76
C GLY A 87 -8.20 -7.19 -1.67
N ILE A 88 -7.83 -7.02 -0.40
CA ILE A 88 -8.72 -7.47 0.69
C ILE A 88 -10.01 -6.63 0.80
N THR A 89 -10.04 -5.41 0.24
CA THR A 89 -11.21 -4.52 0.27
C THR A 89 -12.02 -4.50 -1.02
N ASN A 90 -11.56 -5.17 -2.08
CA ASN A 90 -12.23 -5.12 -3.38
C ASN A 90 -11.91 -6.30 -4.29
N LEU A 91 -12.87 -6.63 -5.15
CA LEU A 91 -12.76 -7.66 -6.18
C LEU A 91 -13.43 -7.18 -7.47
N TYR A 92 -13.20 -7.89 -8.56
CA TYR A 92 -13.88 -7.70 -9.83
C TYR A 92 -14.91 -8.82 -10.06
N PHE A 93 -16.11 -8.42 -10.46
CA PHE A 93 -17.13 -9.32 -11.00
C PHE A 93 -17.47 -8.86 -12.42
N ARG A 94 -17.13 -9.69 -13.42
CA ARG A 94 -17.35 -9.37 -14.85
C ARG A 94 -16.82 -8.00 -15.27
N GLY A 95 -15.63 -7.65 -14.79
CA GLY A 95 -14.98 -6.36 -15.05
C GLY A 95 -15.49 -5.18 -14.21
N ALA A 96 -16.57 -5.36 -13.42
CA ALA A 96 -17.02 -4.33 -12.48
C ALA A 96 -16.30 -4.46 -11.14
N ARG A 97 -15.77 -3.35 -10.63
CA ARG A 97 -15.14 -3.30 -9.30
C ARG A 97 -16.20 -3.29 -8.20
N ILE A 98 -16.15 -4.25 -7.29
CA ILE A 98 -17.06 -4.43 -6.17
C ILE A 98 -16.27 -4.29 -4.86
N GLY A 99 -16.76 -3.43 -3.96
CA GLY A 99 -16.24 -3.33 -2.60
C GLY A 99 -16.61 -4.56 -1.77
N THR A 100 -15.66 -5.07 -0.99
CA THR A 100 -15.83 -6.21 -0.10
C THR A 100 -14.90 -6.09 1.10
N PHE A 101 -14.93 -7.04 2.02
CA PHE A 101 -13.97 -7.12 3.13
C PHE A 101 -13.60 -8.58 3.37
N LEU A 102 -12.50 -8.99 2.74
CA LEU A 102 -11.85 -10.26 2.91
C LEU A 102 -10.76 -10.16 3.99
N ARG A 103 -10.40 -11.30 4.56
CA ARG A 103 -9.18 -11.43 5.36
C ARG A 103 -8.04 -11.86 4.45
N THR A 104 -6.81 -11.49 4.79
CA THR A 104 -5.61 -11.99 4.10
C THR A 104 -5.61 -13.52 4.02
N SER A 105 -6.06 -14.21 5.08
CA SER A 105 -6.18 -15.68 5.13
C SER A 105 -7.19 -16.27 4.16
N ASP A 106 -8.14 -15.47 3.65
CA ASP A 106 -9.15 -15.95 2.69
C ASP A 106 -8.54 -16.08 1.28
N VAL A 107 -7.44 -15.36 1.02
CA VAL A 107 -6.87 -15.16 -0.32
C VAL A 107 -5.36 -15.45 -0.40
N SER A 108 -4.67 -15.63 0.73
CA SER A 108 -3.25 -15.97 0.78
C SER A 108 -2.97 -17.04 1.84
N GLU A 109 -2.16 -18.04 1.48
CA GLU A 109 -1.69 -19.10 2.39
C GLU A 109 -0.42 -18.71 3.15
N VAL A 110 0.34 -17.73 2.64
CA VAL A 110 1.65 -17.32 3.16
C VAL A 110 1.66 -15.91 3.72
N GLY A 111 0.51 -15.24 3.71
CA GLY A 111 0.34 -13.85 4.13
C GLY A 111 0.70 -12.85 3.04
N SER A 112 1.78 -13.06 2.28
CA SER A 112 2.12 -12.19 1.15
C SER A 112 1.10 -12.32 0.02
N MET A 113 0.80 -11.21 -0.65
CA MET A 113 -0.06 -11.19 -1.82
C MET A 113 0.15 -9.90 -2.62
N VAL A 114 -0.08 -9.99 -3.93
CA VAL A 114 -0.18 -8.81 -4.78
C VAL A 114 -1.63 -8.32 -4.82
N GLU A 115 -1.84 -7.03 -4.61
CA GLU A 115 -3.16 -6.40 -4.57
C GLU A 115 -3.53 -5.78 -5.92
N GLN A 116 -3.40 -6.56 -7.01
CA GLN A 116 -3.97 -6.22 -8.32
C GLN A 116 -4.25 -7.51 -9.14
N PRO A 117 -5.38 -7.57 -9.88
CA PRO A 117 -5.76 -8.76 -10.67
C PRO A 117 -4.74 -9.14 -11.74
N ASP A 118 -4.16 -8.14 -12.41
CA ASP A 118 -3.27 -8.33 -13.56
C ASP A 118 -1.78 -8.31 -13.19
N ALA A 119 -1.48 -8.25 -11.89
CA ALA A 119 -0.11 -8.22 -11.46
C ALA A 119 0.61 -9.54 -11.73
N ARG A 120 1.90 -9.42 -12.02
CA ARG A 120 2.77 -10.56 -12.26
C ARG A 120 3.52 -10.90 -10.97
N PRO A 121 3.85 -12.18 -10.73
CA PRO A 121 4.76 -12.56 -9.66
C PRO A 121 6.08 -11.80 -9.79
N ILE A 122 6.61 -11.32 -8.66
CA ILE A 122 7.86 -10.55 -8.62
C ILE A 122 8.86 -11.29 -7.76
N ASP A 123 10.07 -11.48 -8.29
CA ASP A 123 11.16 -12.03 -7.48
C ASP A 123 11.59 -11.04 -6.40
N TYR A 124 11.22 -11.32 -5.15
CA TYR A 124 11.58 -10.48 -3.99
C TYR A 124 13.09 -10.48 -3.72
N ALA A 125 13.91 -11.34 -4.34
CA ALA A 125 15.36 -11.20 -4.30
C ALA A 125 15.82 -9.85 -4.90
N GLN A 126 15.04 -9.29 -5.82
CA GLN A 126 15.28 -7.99 -6.44
C GLN A 126 14.87 -6.81 -5.55
N ALA A 127 14.26 -7.06 -4.38
CA ALA A 127 13.91 -6.02 -3.40
C ALA A 127 15.17 -5.65 -2.60
N THR A 128 16.03 -4.83 -3.21
CA THR A 128 17.33 -4.46 -2.64
C THR A 128 17.24 -3.21 -1.76
N PRO A 129 18.24 -2.97 -0.88
CA PRO A 129 18.34 -1.72 -0.13
C PRO A 129 18.36 -0.48 -1.03
N GLU A 130 18.98 -0.55 -2.20
CA GLU A 130 19.06 0.55 -3.16
C GLU A 130 17.68 0.91 -3.70
N VAL A 131 16.87 -0.11 -4.05
CA VAL A 131 15.48 0.08 -4.45
C VAL A 131 14.71 0.76 -3.32
N GLY A 132 14.80 0.23 -2.10
CA GLY A 132 14.13 0.81 -0.93
C GLY A 132 14.52 2.25 -0.64
N ARG A 133 15.79 2.61 -0.87
CA ARG A 133 16.25 4.01 -0.76
C ARG A 133 15.59 4.90 -1.80
N ARG A 134 15.52 4.50 -3.08
CA ARG A 134 14.86 5.30 -4.13
C ARG A 134 13.38 5.56 -3.82
N ILE A 135 12.66 4.53 -3.36
CA ILE A 135 11.25 4.66 -2.98
C ILE A 135 11.13 5.66 -1.83
N MET A 136 12.00 5.53 -0.82
CA MET A 136 11.97 6.38 0.38
C MET A 136 12.31 7.84 0.05
N ASP A 137 13.35 8.08 -0.74
CA ASP A 137 13.76 9.42 -1.15
C ASP A 137 12.61 10.12 -1.91
N LYS A 138 11.96 9.40 -2.84
CA LYS A 138 10.81 9.92 -3.59
C LYS A 138 9.60 10.20 -2.68
N ALA A 139 9.24 9.26 -1.81
CA ALA A 139 8.11 9.41 -0.90
C ALA A 139 8.33 10.57 0.09
N VAL A 140 9.52 10.66 0.70
CA VAL A 140 9.89 11.72 1.63
C VAL A 140 9.86 13.08 0.95
N GLN A 141 10.43 13.19 -0.26
CA GLN A 141 10.42 14.45 -1.01
C GLN A 141 8.99 14.95 -1.24
N ILE A 142 8.10 14.08 -1.75
CA ILE A 142 6.70 14.44 -1.98
C ILE A 142 6.00 14.85 -0.68
N VAL A 143 6.22 14.13 0.42
CA VAL A 143 5.60 14.44 1.71
C VAL A 143 6.10 15.78 2.25
N VAL A 144 7.39 16.07 2.16
CA VAL A 144 7.97 17.35 2.61
C VAL A 144 7.41 18.51 1.78
N ASP A 145 7.41 18.39 0.45
CA ASP A 145 6.88 19.41 -0.44
C ASP A 145 5.37 19.64 -0.20
N PHE A 146 4.61 18.56 -0.01
CA PHE A 146 3.20 18.63 0.34
C PHE A 146 2.97 19.37 1.66
N ILE A 147 3.74 19.08 2.72
CA ILE A 147 3.59 19.73 4.02
C ILE A 147 3.79 21.25 3.88
N VAL A 148 4.82 21.68 3.14
CA VAL A 148 5.09 23.10 2.89
C VAL A 148 3.91 23.81 2.21
N GLU A 149 3.30 23.18 1.20
CA GLU A 149 2.11 23.75 0.55
C GLU A 149 0.86 23.68 1.46
N PHE A 150 0.70 22.59 2.20
CA PHE A 150 -0.44 22.37 3.09
C PHE A 150 -0.50 23.38 4.24
N GLU A 151 0.66 23.84 4.73
CA GLU A 151 0.76 24.90 5.75
C GLU A 151 0.25 26.26 5.29
N LYS A 152 0.19 26.51 3.97
CA LYS A 152 -0.27 27.80 3.41
C LYS A 152 -1.80 27.92 3.35
N ILE A 153 -2.52 26.81 3.56
CA ILE A 153 -3.98 26.76 3.39
C ILE A 153 -4.68 27.60 4.45
N GLN A 154 -5.61 28.46 4.01
CA GLN A 154 -6.49 29.25 4.88
C GLN A 154 -7.96 28.87 4.58
N LEU A 155 -8.60 28.12 5.48
CA LEU A 155 -9.97 27.55 5.37
C LEU A 155 -10.75 27.54 6.69
#